data_AF-K1ULU9-F1
#
_entry.id   AF-K1ULU9-F1
#
_cell.length_a   1.000
_cell.length_b   1.000
_cell.length_c   1.000
_cell.angle_alpha   90.00
_cell.angle_beta   90.00
_cell.angle_gamma   90.00
#
_symmetry.space_group_name_H-M   'P 1'
#
loop_
_entity.id
_entity.type
_entity.pdbx_description
1 polymer ?
#
loop_
_entity_poly.entity_id
_entity_poly.type
_entity_poly.pdbx_seq_one_letter_code
_entity_poly.pdbx_strand_id
1 'polypeptide(L)'
;ERSDKNVAKKSITARWVLNTLCAIIFVLFCIIIVVSVLFKEQYYETVRVTLDSRATNVVSSYFSISNDSSDDAFNLRAKEFVEDFSDKSVMEVWVIDRSGNVVVSSSGFSVENEKYPDYAEAKLSDTGKATWVGRMSSGEKVMALSYMLPSSGGQNSGAVRYVVSLSDIDSQLIKVILLMCFIALVIIAFVTVSGVFLCVR
;
A
#
# COMPACT_ATOMS: atom_id res chain seq x y z
N GLU A 1 -30.15 -14.79 -55.21
CA GLU A 1 -29.67 -13.39 -55.14
C GLU A 1 -30.17 -12.55 -53.95
N ARG A 2 -31.45 -12.60 -53.52
CA ARG A 2 -31.92 -11.80 -52.36
C ARG A 2 -31.42 -12.32 -50.99
N SER A 3 -31.12 -13.61 -50.88
CA SER A 3 -30.65 -14.25 -49.63
C SER A 3 -29.21 -13.85 -49.27
N ASP A 4 -28.29 -13.88 -50.24
CA ASP A 4 -26.87 -13.59 -49.99
C ASP A 4 -26.59 -12.14 -49.59
N LYS A 5 -27.41 -11.20 -50.07
CA LYS A 5 -27.29 -9.77 -49.72
C LYS A 5 -27.66 -9.48 -48.26
N ASN A 6 -28.54 -10.27 -47.66
CA ASN A 6 -28.93 -10.11 -46.25
C ASN A 6 -27.89 -10.74 -45.29
N VAL A 7 -27.25 -11.84 -45.69
CA VAL A 7 -26.15 -12.46 -44.94
C VAL A 7 -24.90 -11.57 -44.98
N ALA A 8 -24.57 -11.01 -46.15
CA ALA A 8 -23.43 -10.10 -46.31
C ALA A 8 -23.63 -8.76 -45.57
N LYS A 9 -24.85 -8.19 -45.58
CA LYS A 9 -25.17 -7.00 -44.77
C LYS A 9 -25.04 -7.26 -43.27
N LYS A 10 -25.54 -8.39 -42.76
CA LYS A 10 -25.31 -8.80 -41.35
C LYS A 10 -23.82 -8.97 -41.02
N SER A 11 -23.01 -9.47 -41.96
CA SER A 11 -21.58 -9.74 -41.72
C SER A 11 -20.69 -8.49 -41.65
N ILE A 12 -21.00 -7.43 -42.41
CA ILE A 12 -20.20 -6.19 -42.43
C ILE A 12 -20.52 -5.32 -41.21
N THR A 13 -21.79 -5.15 -40.88
CA THR A 13 -22.21 -4.38 -39.70
C THR A 13 -21.81 -5.07 -38.41
N ALA A 14 -21.87 -6.41 -38.34
CA ALA A 14 -21.36 -7.16 -37.20
C ALA A 14 -19.85 -7.00 -36.99
N ARG A 15 -19.05 -6.94 -38.06
CA ARG A 15 -17.60 -6.67 -37.96
C ARG A 15 -17.31 -5.25 -37.50
N TRP A 16 -18.06 -4.25 -37.98
CA TRP A 16 -17.88 -2.86 -37.57
C TRP A 16 -18.26 -2.64 -36.10
N VAL A 17 -19.40 -3.20 -35.67
CA VAL A 17 -19.86 -3.15 -34.27
C VAL A 17 -18.92 -3.91 -33.34
N LEU A 18 -18.41 -5.08 -33.76
CA LEU A 18 -17.42 -5.83 -32.97
C LEU A 18 -16.09 -5.07 -32.86
N ASN A 19 -15.65 -4.39 -33.92
CA ASN A 19 -14.42 -3.62 -33.91
C ASN A 19 -14.50 -2.39 -33.00
N THR A 20 -15.61 -1.64 -33.05
CA THR A 20 -15.81 -0.48 -32.15
C THR A 20 -16.06 -0.91 -30.72
N LEU A 21 -16.76 -2.03 -30.48
CA LEU A 21 -16.89 -2.63 -29.14
C LEU A 21 -15.54 -3.05 -28.56
N CYS A 22 -14.71 -3.75 -29.35
CA CYS A 22 -13.36 -4.13 -28.91
C CYS A 22 -12.50 -2.89 -28.59
N ALA A 23 -12.61 -1.82 -29.39
CA ALA A 23 -11.90 -0.57 -29.11
C ALA A 23 -12.35 0.05 -27.78
N ILE A 24 -13.66 0.09 -27.49
CA ILE A 24 -14.19 0.61 -26.21
C ILE A 24 -13.72 -0.24 -25.02
N ILE A 25 -13.78 -1.57 -25.14
CA ILE A 25 -13.31 -2.50 -24.11
C ILE A 25 -11.82 -2.28 -23.84
N PHE A 26 -11.02 -2.15 -24.90
CA PHE A 26 -9.59 -1.91 -24.78
C PHE A 26 -9.30 -0.59 -24.07
N VAL A 27 -9.99 0.50 -24.42
CA VAL A 27 -9.83 1.80 -23.76
C VAL A 27 -10.23 1.72 -22.28
N LEU A 28 -11.35 1.07 -21.95
CA LEU A 28 -11.76 0.87 -20.56
C LEU A 28 -10.73 0.08 -19.76
N PHE A 29 -10.18 -0.98 -20.35
CA PHE A 29 -9.14 -1.79 -19.73
C PHE A 29 -7.85 -0.99 -19.47
N CYS A 30 -7.42 -0.18 -20.45
CA CYS A 30 -6.29 0.73 -20.27
C CYS A 30 -6.53 1.72 -19.12
N ILE A 31 -7.72 2.31 -19.02
CA ILE A 31 -8.07 3.23 -17.93
C ILE A 31 -7.99 2.51 -16.58
N ILE A 32 -8.51 1.28 -16.47
CA ILE A 32 -8.45 0.49 -15.22
C ILE A 32 -7.00 0.22 -14.81
N ILE A 33 -6.13 -0.13 -15.76
CA ILE A 33 -4.70 -0.35 -15.48
C ILE A 33 -4.05 0.94 -14.98
N VAL A 34 -4.25 2.05 -15.70
CA VAL A 34 -3.64 3.34 -15.33
C VAL A 34 -4.10 3.77 -13.94
N VAL A 35 -5.41 3.70 -13.66
CA VAL A 35 -5.95 4.02 -12.34
C VAL A 35 -5.37 3.11 -11.27
N SER A 36 -5.23 1.80 -11.53
CA SER A 36 -4.66 0.85 -10.56
C SER A 36 -3.20 1.16 -10.24
N VAL A 37 -2.41 1.53 -11.24
CA VAL A 37 -1.00 1.92 -11.07
C VAL A 37 -0.90 3.22 -10.27
N LEU A 38 -1.67 4.25 -10.64
CA LEU A 38 -1.70 5.53 -9.94
C LEU A 38 -2.15 5.38 -8.48
N PHE A 39 -3.15 4.52 -8.24
CA PHE A 39 -3.62 4.25 -6.88
C PHE A 39 -2.54 3.63 -6.03
N LYS A 40 -1.78 2.68 -6.59
CA LYS A 40 -0.65 2.06 -5.88
C LYS A 40 0.43 3.10 -5.57
N GLU A 41 0.81 3.94 -6.52
CA GLU A 41 1.88 4.92 -6.32
C GLU A 41 1.49 5.99 -5.29
N GLN A 42 0.29 6.56 -5.43
CA GLN A 42 -0.25 7.54 -4.48
C GLN A 42 -0.38 6.96 -3.07
N TYR A 43 -0.77 5.69 -2.95
CA TYR A 43 -0.97 5.03 -1.67
C TYR A 43 0.35 4.82 -0.92
N TYR A 44 1.39 4.34 -1.61
CA TYR A 44 2.71 4.10 -1.00
C TYR A 44 3.33 5.42 -0.55
N GLU A 45 3.15 6.47 -1.35
CA GLU A 45 3.65 7.80 -1.01
C GLU A 45 2.88 8.44 0.15
N THR A 46 1.56 8.26 0.20
CA THR A 46 0.75 8.78 1.33
C THR A 46 1.11 8.12 2.64
N VAL A 47 1.29 6.79 2.64
CA VAL A 47 1.75 6.04 3.81
C VAL A 47 3.15 6.52 4.21
N ARG A 48 4.07 6.63 3.24
CA ARG A 48 5.43 7.13 3.48
C ARG A 48 5.43 8.53 4.09
N VAL A 49 4.69 9.48 3.54
CA VAL A 49 4.60 10.87 4.04
C VAL A 49 3.96 10.93 5.43
N THR A 50 2.93 10.12 5.68
CA THR A 50 2.27 10.05 7.00
C THR A 50 3.22 9.50 8.05
N LEU A 51 3.93 8.43 7.71
CA LEU A 51 4.94 7.83 8.58
C LEU A 51 6.13 8.78 8.77
N ASP A 52 6.55 9.52 7.74
CA ASP A 52 7.65 10.48 7.81
C ASP A 52 7.34 11.67 8.73
N SER A 53 6.14 12.24 8.60
CA SER A 53 5.66 13.34 9.45
C SER A 53 5.52 12.91 10.91
N ARG A 54 5.01 11.70 11.16
CA ARG A 54 4.84 11.14 12.50
C ARG A 54 6.17 10.77 13.14
N ALA A 55 7.05 10.11 12.39
CA ALA A 55 8.40 9.78 12.81
C ALA A 55 9.17 11.05 13.21
N THR A 56 9.10 12.11 12.40
CA THR A 56 9.86 13.32 12.67
C THR A 56 9.32 14.09 13.88
N ASN A 57 8.00 14.25 14.00
CA ASN A 57 7.40 15.10 15.05
C ASN A 57 7.22 14.38 16.39
N VAL A 58 6.77 13.12 16.38
CA VAL A 58 6.42 12.39 17.60
C VAL A 58 7.64 11.67 18.17
N VAL A 59 8.45 11.03 17.34
CA VAL A 59 9.58 10.24 17.85
C VAL A 59 10.68 11.16 18.40
N SER A 60 10.98 12.28 17.72
CA SER A 60 11.98 13.24 18.20
C SER A 60 11.61 13.87 19.54
N SER A 61 10.32 14.11 19.81
CA SER A 61 9.87 14.72 21.07
C SER A 61 9.92 13.74 22.24
N TYR A 62 9.57 12.47 22.04
CA TYR A 62 9.59 11.46 23.10
C TYR A 62 11.00 10.94 23.43
N PHE A 63 11.87 10.82 22.41
CA PHE A 63 13.17 10.14 22.56
C PHE A 63 14.40 11.06 22.58
N SER A 64 14.26 12.37 22.36
CA SER A 64 15.42 13.30 22.38
C SER A 64 16.23 13.30 23.68
N ILE A 65 15.60 13.01 24.83
CA ILE A 65 16.27 13.00 26.14
C ILE A 65 16.67 11.56 26.54
N SER A 66 15.86 10.56 26.20
CA SER A 66 16.08 9.16 26.59
C SER A 66 17.01 8.41 25.66
N ASN A 67 17.19 8.86 24.40
CA ASN A 67 18.07 8.19 23.44
C ASN A 67 19.56 8.29 23.80
N ASP A 68 19.96 9.14 24.74
CA ASP A 68 21.32 9.21 25.30
C ASP A 68 21.39 8.70 26.77
N SER A 69 20.27 8.24 27.33
CA SER A 69 20.15 7.76 28.72
C SER A 69 20.49 6.26 28.87
N SER A 70 20.35 5.69 30.08
CA SER A 70 20.52 4.23 30.29
C SER A 70 19.46 3.40 29.57
N ASP A 71 19.76 2.13 29.30
CA ASP A 71 18.85 1.21 28.60
C ASP A 71 17.50 1.05 29.34
N ASP A 72 17.50 1.07 30.67
CA ASP A 72 16.26 1.02 31.46
C ASP A 72 15.38 2.26 31.26
N ALA A 73 15.98 3.44 31.19
CA ALA A 73 15.26 4.69 30.94
C ALA A 73 14.70 4.73 29.51
N PHE A 74 15.45 4.20 28.54
CA PHE A 74 15.00 4.02 27.17
C PHE A 74 13.80 3.07 27.11
N ASN A 75 13.89 1.91 27.75
CA ASN A 75 12.84 0.89 27.76
C ASN A 75 11.54 1.40 28.41
N LEU A 76 11.64 2.22 29.45
CA LEU A 76 10.47 2.85 30.07
C LEU A 76 9.79 3.82 29.10
N ARG A 77 10.55 4.72 28.46
CA ARG A 77 9.99 5.65 27.46
C ARG A 77 9.46 4.95 26.23
N ALA A 78 10.09 3.85 25.83
CA ALA A 78 9.62 3.02 24.73
C ALA A 78 8.23 2.44 25.02
N LYS A 79 8.01 1.94 26.24
CA LYS A 79 6.70 1.44 26.67
C LYS A 79 5.66 2.55 26.70
N GLU A 80 5.97 3.71 27.30
CA GLU A 80 5.07 4.86 27.33
C GLU A 80 4.66 5.31 25.92
N PHE A 81 5.62 5.42 25.00
CA PHE A 81 5.38 5.80 23.61
C PHE A 81 4.44 4.81 22.89
N VAL A 82 4.65 3.52 23.09
CA VAL A 82 3.81 2.47 22.51
C VAL A 82 2.42 2.42 23.17
N GLU A 83 2.34 2.67 24.48
CA GLU A 83 1.07 2.70 25.21
C GLU A 83 0.18 3.85 24.75
N ASP A 84 0.75 5.05 24.62
CA ASP A 84 0.07 6.28 24.19
C ASP A 84 -0.24 6.33 22.68
N PHE A 85 0.31 5.38 21.91
CA PHE A 85 0.08 5.32 20.48
C PHE A 85 -1.41 5.06 20.15
N SER A 86 -2.12 6.04 19.59
CA SER A 86 -3.56 5.95 19.34
C SER A 86 -3.94 5.02 18.19
N ASP A 87 -3.06 4.84 17.22
CA ASP A 87 -3.39 4.27 15.92
C ASP A 87 -3.05 2.77 15.80
N LYS A 88 -3.14 2.04 16.92
CA LYS A 88 -2.86 0.58 17.01
C LYS A 88 -3.78 -0.27 16.12
N SER A 89 -4.90 0.29 15.67
CA SER A 89 -5.87 -0.37 14.79
C SER A 89 -5.47 -0.35 13.31
N VAL A 90 -4.59 0.57 12.90
CA VAL A 90 -4.20 0.77 11.50
C VAL A 90 -2.71 0.58 11.26
N MET A 91 -1.88 0.71 12.29
CA MET A 91 -0.45 0.45 12.20
C MET A 91 0.11 -0.09 13.51
N GLU A 92 1.13 -0.90 13.37
CA GLU A 92 1.92 -1.43 14.48
C GLU A 92 3.23 -0.65 14.60
N VAL A 93 3.66 -0.41 15.83
CA VAL A 93 4.87 0.35 16.13
C VAL A 93 5.79 -0.50 16.98
N TRP A 94 7.03 -0.65 16.53
CA TRP A 94 8.09 -1.34 17.24
C TRP A 94 9.15 -0.33 17.66
N VAL A 95 9.60 -0.43 18.90
CA VAL A 95 10.78 0.31 19.37
C VAL A 95 11.94 -0.66 19.44
N ILE A 96 13.01 -0.31 18.75
CA ILE A 96 14.24 -1.08 18.61
C ILE A 96 15.32 -0.39 19.47
N ASP A 97 15.98 -1.16 20.33
CA ASP A 97 17.09 -0.67 21.13
C ASP A 97 18.33 -0.37 20.29
N ARG A 98 19.37 0.13 20.96
CA ARG A 98 20.68 0.40 20.37
C ARG A 98 21.42 -0.85 19.90
N SER A 99 21.05 -2.01 20.41
CA SER A 99 21.60 -3.33 20.04
C SER A 99 20.91 -3.94 18.82
N GLY A 100 19.81 -3.33 18.36
CA GLY A 100 19.00 -3.82 17.25
C GLY A 100 17.89 -4.77 17.66
N ASN A 101 17.60 -4.95 18.95
CA ASN A 101 16.51 -5.81 19.42
C ASN A 101 15.22 -5.03 19.58
N VAL A 102 14.08 -5.65 19.28
CA VAL A 102 12.76 -5.07 19.55
C VAL A 102 12.48 -5.15 21.05
N VAL A 103 12.37 -3.99 21.71
CA VAL A 103 12.09 -3.88 23.15
C VAL A 103 10.60 -3.97 23.43
N VAL A 104 9.80 -3.32 22.58
CA VAL A 104 8.35 -3.25 22.74
C VAL A 104 7.68 -3.12 21.37
N SER A 105 6.54 -3.78 21.23
CA SER A 105 5.63 -3.66 20.11
C SER A 105 4.24 -3.24 20.59
N SER A 106 3.55 -2.41 19.83
CA SER A 106 2.16 -2.03 20.08
C SER A 106 1.16 -3.17 19.95
N SER A 107 1.52 -4.26 19.28
CA SER A 107 0.68 -5.47 19.22
C SER A 107 0.81 -6.35 20.47
N GLY A 108 1.86 -6.15 21.28
CA GLY A 108 2.15 -6.94 22.47
C GLY A 108 2.66 -8.36 22.17
N PHE A 109 2.87 -8.72 20.90
CA PHE A 109 3.43 -10.01 20.52
C PHE A 109 4.96 -9.96 20.45
N SER A 110 5.60 -11.09 20.79
CA SER A 110 7.04 -11.24 20.58
C SER A 110 7.33 -11.32 19.08
N VAL A 111 8.35 -10.58 18.68
CA VAL A 111 8.75 -10.41 17.28
C VAL A 111 10.02 -11.20 16.95
N GLU A 112 10.33 -12.17 17.81
CA GLU A 112 11.51 -13.01 17.71
C GLU A 112 11.57 -13.71 16.35
N ASN A 113 12.70 -13.53 15.66
CA ASN A 113 13.05 -14.07 14.33
C ASN A 113 12.45 -13.37 13.11
N GLU A 114 11.77 -12.23 13.26
CA GLU A 114 11.36 -11.44 12.10
C GLU A 114 12.57 -10.72 11.46
N LYS A 115 12.73 -10.82 10.14
CA LYS A 115 13.74 -10.04 9.42
C LYS A 115 13.19 -8.67 9.08
N TYR A 116 13.93 -7.63 9.47
CA TYR A 116 13.60 -6.22 9.18
C TYR A 116 14.69 -5.55 8.35
N PRO A 117 14.73 -5.78 7.03
CA PRO A 117 15.76 -5.23 6.15
C PRO A 117 15.72 -3.70 6.07
N ASP A 118 14.55 -3.08 6.28
CA ASP A 118 14.39 -1.63 6.38
C ASP A 118 15.24 -1.02 7.50
N TYR A 119 15.41 -1.70 8.64
CA TYR A 119 16.27 -1.17 9.70
C TYR A 119 17.75 -1.15 9.28
N ALA A 120 18.21 -2.21 8.61
CA ALA A 120 19.58 -2.29 8.12
C ALA A 120 19.87 -1.21 7.07
N GLU A 121 18.90 -0.95 6.18
CA GLU A 121 18.99 0.12 5.19
C GLU A 121 18.89 1.51 5.83
N ALA A 122 18.02 1.69 6.81
CA ALA A 122 17.86 2.95 7.54
C ALA A 122 19.15 3.34 8.29
N LYS A 123 19.89 2.35 8.82
CA LYS A 123 21.19 2.55 9.47
C LYS A 123 22.28 3.01 8.51
N LEU A 124 22.18 2.65 7.23
CA LEU A 124 23.13 3.04 6.17
C LEU A 124 22.71 4.31 5.42
N SER A 125 21.46 4.75 5.60
CA SER A 125 20.86 5.89 4.92
C SER A 125 21.28 7.21 5.58
N ASP A 126 21.67 8.20 4.77
CA ASP A 126 22.01 9.56 5.24
C ASP A 126 20.86 10.24 5.99
N THR A 127 19.62 9.85 5.67
CA THR A 127 18.41 10.39 6.31
C THR A 127 18.03 9.68 7.61
N GLY A 128 18.69 8.55 7.91
CA GLY A 128 18.29 7.65 9.00
C GLY A 128 16.94 6.96 8.76
N LYS A 129 16.42 6.98 7.53
CA LYS A 129 15.11 6.39 7.18
C LYS A 129 15.26 5.40 6.02
N ALA A 130 14.50 4.32 6.08
CA ALA A 130 14.29 3.42 4.95
C ALA A 130 12.94 2.72 5.02
N THR A 131 12.40 2.38 3.85
CA THR A 131 11.10 1.74 3.70
C THR A 131 11.28 0.37 3.07
N TRP A 132 10.58 -0.63 3.58
CA TRP A 132 10.54 -1.96 3.01
C TRP A 132 9.11 -2.39 2.77
N VAL A 133 8.90 -3.10 1.67
CA VAL A 133 7.61 -3.70 1.34
C VAL A 133 7.84 -5.17 1.05
N GLY A 134 7.12 -6.02 1.77
CA GLY A 134 7.30 -7.45 1.64
C GLY A 134 6.23 -8.23 2.38
N ARG A 135 6.56 -9.49 2.67
CA ARG A 135 5.70 -10.37 3.45
C ARG A 135 6.37 -10.70 4.77
N MET A 136 5.61 -10.63 5.85
CA MET A 136 6.02 -11.10 7.17
C MET A 136 6.10 -12.62 7.21
N SER A 137 6.66 -13.14 8.29
CA SER A 137 6.73 -14.58 8.56
C SER A 137 5.33 -15.21 8.66
N SER A 138 4.33 -14.42 9.05
CA SER A 138 2.89 -14.77 9.04
C SER A 138 2.29 -14.95 7.64
N GLY A 139 2.99 -14.51 6.59
CA GLY A 139 2.51 -14.46 5.20
C GLY A 139 1.76 -13.17 4.84
N GLU A 140 1.50 -12.30 5.82
CA GLU A 140 0.85 -11.01 5.62
C GLU A 140 1.73 -10.05 4.81
N LYS A 141 1.12 -9.34 3.86
CA LYS A 141 1.82 -8.33 3.08
C LYS A 141 1.82 -7.02 3.86
N VAL A 142 3.01 -6.49 4.12
CA VAL A 142 3.19 -5.28 4.94
C VAL A 142 4.09 -4.28 4.24
N MET A 143 3.91 -3.03 4.60
CA MET A 143 4.90 -1.97 4.39
C MET A 143 5.47 -1.58 5.76
N ALA A 144 6.78 -1.51 5.86
CA ALA A 144 7.48 -1.06 7.06
C ALA A 144 8.32 0.19 6.76
N LEU A 145 8.36 1.14 7.68
CA LEU A 145 9.29 2.26 7.69
C LEU A 145 10.11 2.21 8.98
N SER A 146 11.42 2.12 8.84
CA SER A 146 12.35 2.27 9.97
C SER A 146 12.90 3.69 10.02
N TYR A 147 12.86 4.28 11.20
CA TYR A 147 13.44 5.59 11.51
C TYR A 147 14.46 5.48 12.64
N MET A 148 15.71 5.82 12.35
CA MET A 148 16.79 5.91 13.33
C MET A 148 16.59 7.15 14.20
N LEU A 149 16.71 6.97 15.52
CA LEU A 149 16.65 8.08 16.46
C LEU A 149 17.89 8.97 16.30
N PRO A 150 17.77 10.30 16.32
CA PRO A 150 18.94 11.16 16.37
C PRO A 150 19.68 10.96 17.71
N SER A 151 20.97 10.62 17.66
CA SER A 151 21.86 10.62 18.84
C SER A 151 22.92 11.69 18.68
N SER A 152 23.18 12.40 19.78
CA SER A 152 24.17 13.45 19.89
C SER A 152 25.61 12.94 19.67
N GLY A 153 25.85 11.63 19.83
CA GLY A 153 27.17 11.00 19.85
C GLY A 153 27.54 10.16 18.61
N GLY A 154 26.66 10.05 17.61
CA GLY A 154 26.96 9.39 16.33
C GLY A 154 27.21 7.88 16.34
N GLN A 155 27.27 7.22 17.50
CA GLN A 155 27.41 5.78 17.61
C GLN A 155 26.36 5.20 18.55
N ASN A 156 25.45 4.41 17.98
CA ASN A 156 24.38 3.64 18.64
C ASN A 156 23.13 4.45 19.01
N SER A 157 22.35 4.78 17.99
CA SER A 157 20.96 5.22 18.15
C SER A 157 20.00 4.05 18.14
N GLY A 158 18.98 4.09 19.00
CA GLY A 158 17.80 3.24 18.83
C GLY A 158 17.02 3.58 17.56
N ALA A 159 15.95 2.84 17.29
CA ALA A 159 15.08 3.11 16.15
C ALA A 159 13.61 2.88 16.48
N VAL A 160 12.74 3.54 15.72
CA VAL A 160 11.31 3.27 15.71
C VAL A 160 10.94 2.72 14.33
N ARG A 161 10.30 1.57 14.31
CA ARG A 161 9.81 0.93 13.10
C ARG A 161 8.29 0.94 13.10
N TYR A 162 7.71 1.52 12.06
CA TYR A 162 6.29 1.49 11.79
C TYR A 162 5.99 0.39 10.80
N VAL A 163 4.96 -0.41 11.06
CA VAL A 163 4.50 -1.51 10.22
C VAL A 163 3.03 -1.28 9.92
N VAL A 164 2.67 -1.31 8.64
CA VAL A 164 1.29 -1.15 8.17
C VAL A 164 0.89 -2.39 7.39
N SER A 165 -0.24 -3.00 7.76
CA SER A 165 -0.84 -4.07 6.97
C SER A 165 -1.33 -3.51 5.64
N LEU A 166 -0.90 -4.14 4.54
CA LEU A 166 -1.45 -3.85 3.23
C LEU A 166 -2.68 -4.72 2.91
N SER A 167 -3.05 -5.66 3.77
CA SER A 167 -4.11 -6.63 3.51
C SER A 167 -5.50 -5.99 3.43
N ASP A 168 -5.82 -5.12 4.38
CA ASP A 168 -7.10 -4.41 4.42
C ASP A 168 -7.27 -3.46 3.24
N ILE A 169 -6.16 -2.87 2.80
CA ILE A 169 -6.13 -1.87 1.75
C ILE A 169 -6.12 -2.53 0.37
N ASP A 170 -5.36 -3.61 0.19
CA ASP A 170 -5.42 -4.45 -1.00
C ASP A 170 -6.86 -5.00 -1.17
N SER A 171 -7.55 -5.36 -0.09
CA SER A 171 -8.96 -5.78 -0.14
C SER A 171 -9.91 -4.67 -0.58
N GLN A 172 -9.70 -3.43 -0.11
CA GLN A 172 -10.48 -2.27 -0.58
C GLN A 172 -10.20 -1.97 -2.06
N LEU A 173 -8.94 -2.03 -2.48
CA LEU A 173 -8.53 -1.84 -3.87
C LEU A 173 -9.20 -2.88 -4.78
N ILE A 174 -9.21 -4.15 -4.39
CA ILE A 174 -9.88 -5.21 -5.14
C ILE A 174 -11.38 -4.93 -5.27
N LYS A 175 -12.05 -4.47 -4.20
CA LYS A 175 -13.49 -4.11 -4.26
C LYS A 175 -13.75 -2.98 -5.25
N VAL A 176 -12.91 -1.94 -5.26
CA VAL A 176 -13.01 -0.82 -6.20
C VAL A 176 -12.79 -1.29 -7.65
N ILE A 177 -11.77 -2.11 -7.88
CA ILE A 177 -11.49 -2.69 -9.21
C ILE A 177 -12.67 -3.56 -9.67
N LEU A 178 -13.26 -4.37 -8.77
CA LEU A 178 -14.41 -5.21 -9.09
C LEU A 178 -15.63 -4.37 -9.46
N LEU A 179 -15.90 -3.28 -8.72
CA LEU A 179 -16.98 -2.34 -9.06
C LEU A 179 -16.75 -1.68 -10.43
N MET A 180 -15.53 -1.25 -10.73
CA MET A 180 -15.17 -0.68 -12.03
C MET A 180 -15.37 -1.70 -13.17
N CYS A 181 -14.96 -2.95 -12.96
CA CYS A 181 -15.20 -4.06 -13.90
C CYS A 181 -16.70 -4.31 -14.09
N PHE A 182 -17.50 -4.23 -13.02
CA PHE A 182 -18.95 -4.38 -13.11
C PHE A 182 -19.58 -3.26 -13.95
N ILE A 183 -19.18 -2.00 -13.74
CA ILE A 183 -19.64 -0.86 -14.54
C ILE A 183 -19.23 -1.04 -16.01
N ALA A 184 -17.99 -1.46 -16.28
CA ALA A 184 -17.53 -1.75 -17.63
C ALA A 184 -18.38 -2.83 -18.31
N LEU A 185 -18.75 -3.89 -17.59
CA LEU A 185 -19.62 -4.96 -18.08
C LEU A 185 -21.02 -4.44 -18.42
N VAL A 186 -21.59 -3.56 -17.57
CA VAL A 186 -22.88 -2.92 -17.84
C VAL A 186 -22.83 -2.04 -19.10
N ILE A 187 -21.76 -1.27 -19.29
CA ILE A 187 -21.56 -0.46 -20.50
C ILE A 187 -21.50 -1.37 -21.74
N ILE A 188 -20.74 -2.47 -21.67
CA ILE A 188 -20.65 -3.44 -22.77
C ILE A 188 -22.02 -4.04 -23.08
N ALA A 189 -22.80 -4.44 -22.07
CA ALA A 189 -24.15 -4.93 -22.24
C ALA A 189 -25.06 -3.89 -22.92
N PHE A 190 -24.99 -2.63 -22.50
CA PHE A 190 -25.79 -1.56 -23.08
C PHE A 190 -25.42 -1.27 -24.54
N VAL A 191 -24.12 -1.22 -24.87
CA VAL A 191 -23.65 -0.98 -26.23
C VAL A 191 -24.00 -2.16 -27.15
N THR A 192 -23.89 -3.40 -26.67
CA THR A 192 -24.28 -4.59 -27.46
C THR A 192 -25.77 -4.61 -27.75
N VAL A 193 -26.63 -4.34 -26.75
CA VAL A 193 -28.08 -4.23 -26.95
C VAL A 193 -28.42 -3.11 -27.94
N SER A 194 -27.80 -1.93 -27.78
CA SER A 194 -28.03 -0.79 -28.68
C SER A 194 -27.58 -1.10 -30.10
N GLY A 195 -26.41 -1.71 -30.28
CA GLY A 195 -25.87 -2.07 -31.60
C GLY A 195 -26.70 -3.14 -32.31
N VAL A 196 -27.23 -4.13 -31.57
CA VAL A 196 -28.15 -5.13 -32.13
C VAL A 196 -29.49 -4.49 -32.48
N PHE A 197 -30.04 -3.63 -31.61
CA PHE A 197 -31.32 -2.95 -31.84
C PHE A 197 -31.29 -2.03 -33.08
N LEU A 198 -30.22 -1.26 -33.24
CA LEU A 198 -30.01 -0.37 -34.39
C LEU A 198 -29.76 -1.14 -35.70
N CYS A 199 -29.33 -2.41 -35.62
CA CYS A 199 -29.14 -3.27 -36.78
C CYS A 199 -30.41 -4.09 -37.15
N VAL A 200 -31.34 -4.26 -36.21
CA VAL A 200 -32.62 -4.99 -36.42
C VAL A 200 -33.70 -4.06 -36.98
N ARG A 201 -33.59 -2.75 -36.77
CA ARG A 201 -34.44 -1.72 -37.37
C ARG A 201 -33.93 -1.31 -38.75
#